data_AF-A0A0S4J7P2-F1
#
_entry.id   AF-A0A0S4J7P2-F1
#
_cell.length_a   1.000
_cell.length_b   1.000
_cell.length_c   1.000
_cell.angle_alpha   90.00
_cell.angle_beta   90.00
_cell.angle_gamma   90.00
#
_symmetry.space_group_name_H-M   'P 1'
#
loop_
_entity.id
_entity.type
_entity.pdbx_description
1 polymer ?
#
loop_
_entity_poly.entity_id
_entity_poly.type
_entity_poly.pdbx_seq_one_letter_code
_entity_poly.pdbx_strand_id
1 'polypeptide(L)'
;MAPPPLHPELAAKLAEYRKERNFVPASWVAAKIAKLNEYMQRFGLKTCVTSISGGIDSAVIWRRCSFFFSTPHSSHARFFVAQIFSFISVHLRRRTTKRNGTLPQTSRLCSLFWQAKQEKLRYISATTNKEDGTTAATPRARCQTCRVSQGANFVPASWVAAKIAKLNEYMQRFGLKTCVTSISGGIDSAVILALCAAAKAESGSPIVNNVGVCQPIHSSAWALERGRENIAAAGAIEVVVDQTAIHTQLQSLVDGAVGISGKDFAAGQLRSYMRTPVGYYVAQLYSQQGNPAIVMGTGNMDEDGYLAYFCKAGDGVVDVQLISDLHKSEVFQVARALGVPSATVVAPPSADLWDGQTDEDELGFTYDFVELFTGFYLKKTAEEQEAFRSSLSEEAAIQFDAHAKAAEGVHRRNKHKLAGIQNL
;
A
#
# COMPACT_ATOMS: atom_id res chain seq x y z
N MET A 1 0.63 -26.32 -23.07
CA MET A 1 -0.66 -26.71 -23.71
C MET A 1 -1.75 -25.84 -23.13
N ALA A 2 -2.69 -25.36 -23.95
CA ALA A 2 -3.86 -24.70 -23.39
C ALA A 2 -4.63 -25.70 -22.51
N PRO A 3 -5.19 -25.28 -21.37
CA PRO A 3 -6.03 -26.16 -20.58
C PRO A 3 -7.22 -26.64 -21.42
N PRO A 4 -7.72 -27.87 -21.19
CA PRO A 4 -8.89 -28.36 -21.90
C PRO A 4 -10.09 -27.43 -21.65
N PRO A 5 -11.04 -27.36 -22.60
CA PRO A 5 -12.25 -26.58 -22.41
C PRO A 5 -13.04 -27.08 -21.19
N LEU A 6 -13.88 -26.21 -20.64
CA LEU A 6 -14.79 -26.58 -19.57
C LEU A 6 -15.66 -27.78 -20.00
N HIS A 7 -15.90 -28.71 -19.09
CA HIS A 7 -16.85 -29.79 -19.31
C HIS A 7 -18.23 -29.20 -19.72
N PRO A 8 -18.96 -29.80 -20.68
CA PRO A 8 -20.21 -29.24 -21.19
C PRO A 8 -21.24 -28.90 -20.11
N GLU A 9 -21.38 -29.72 -19.07
CA GLU A 9 -22.29 -29.45 -17.94
C GLU A 9 -21.90 -28.19 -17.16
N LEU A 10 -20.60 -28.01 -16.90
CA LEU A 10 -20.10 -26.80 -16.23
C LEU A 10 -20.28 -25.57 -17.12
N ALA A 11 -20.10 -25.73 -18.44
CA ALA A 11 -20.30 -24.65 -19.41
C ALA A 11 -21.78 -24.24 -19.48
N ALA A 12 -22.69 -25.21 -19.45
CA ALA A 12 -24.14 -24.95 -19.39
C ALA A 12 -24.52 -24.21 -18.10
N LYS A 13 -24.02 -24.66 -16.94
CA LYS A 13 -24.28 -23.97 -15.67
C LYS A 13 -23.70 -22.55 -15.63
N LEU A 14 -22.51 -22.36 -16.19
CA LEU A 14 -21.90 -21.03 -16.32
C LEU A 14 -22.73 -20.11 -17.24
N ALA A 15 -23.33 -20.64 -18.31
CA ALA A 15 -24.19 -19.88 -19.21
C ALA A 15 -25.48 -19.42 -18.52
N GLU A 16 -26.10 -20.29 -17.71
CA GLU A 16 -27.25 -19.95 -16.87
C GLU A 16 -26.90 -18.82 -15.88
N TYR A 17 -25.82 -18.98 -15.11
CA TYR A 17 -25.35 -17.97 -14.16
C TYR A 17 -25.06 -16.61 -14.81
N ARG A 18 -24.50 -16.60 -16.03
CA ARG A 18 -24.22 -15.35 -16.77
C ARG A 18 -25.52 -14.63 -17.19
N LYS A 19 -26.59 -15.36 -17.47
CA LYS A 19 -27.92 -14.76 -17.74
C LYS A 19 -28.49 -14.13 -16.49
N GLU A 20 -28.43 -14.84 -15.35
CA GLU A 20 -28.88 -14.31 -14.06
C GLU A 20 -28.12 -13.06 -13.62
N ARG A 21 -26.80 -13.02 -13.86
CA ARG A 21 -25.95 -11.88 -13.50
C ARG A 21 -26.35 -10.57 -14.22
N ASN A 22 -27.07 -10.65 -15.34
CA ASN A 22 -27.60 -9.52 -16.13
C ASN A 22 -26.63 -8.32 -16.24
N PHE A 23 -25.35 -8.60 -16.51
CA PHE A 23 -24.31 -7.58 -16.49
C PHE A 23 -24.43 -6.68 -17.72
N VAL A 24 -24.80 -5.41 -17.51
CA VAL A 24 -24.89 -4.39 -18.56
C VAL A 24 -23.61 -3.54 -18.57
N PRO A 25 -22.70 -3.70 -19.55
CA PRO A 25 -21.38 -3.06 -19.51
C PRO A 25 -21.46 -1.52 -19.48
N ALA A 26 -22.37 -0.91 -20.24
CA ALA A 26 -22.49 0.54 -20.34
C ALA A 26 -22.88 1.18 -18.99
N SER A 27 -23.94 0.66 -18.34
CA SER A 27 -24.39 1.13 -17.03
C SER A 27 -23.32 0.93 -15.96
N TRP A 28 -22.64 -0.22 -15.99
CA TRP A 28 -21.56 -0.48 -15.07
C TRP A 28 -20.37 0.48 -15.27
N VAL A 29 -19.97 0.77 -16.51
CA VAL A 29 -18.92 1.77 -16.80
C VAL A 29 -19.30 3.15 -16.29
N ALA A 30 -20.54 3.60 -16.52
CA ALA A 30 -21.01 4.90 -16.04
C ALA A 30 -20.97 5.01 -14.51
N ALA A 31 -21.45 3.98 -13.80
CA ALA A 31 -21.40 3.93 -12.35
C ALA A 31 -19.96 3.96 -11.81
N LYS A 32 -19.03 3.28 -12.49
CA LYS A 32 -17.61 3.24 -12.12
C LYS A 32 -16.91 4.59 -12.31
N ILE A 33 -17.22 5.31 -13.38
CA ILE A 33 -16.71 6.67 -13.60
C ILE A 33 -17.23 7.62 -12.51
N ALA A 34 -18.53 7.57 -12.19
CA ALA A 34 -19.10 8.41 -11.13
C ALA A 34 -18.39 8.20 -9.78
N LYS A 35 -18.14 6.93 -9.40
CA LYS A 35 -17.41 6.59 -8.18
C LYS A 35 -15.95 7.05 -8.18
N LEU A 36 -15.25 6.95 -9.31
CA LEU A 36 -13.90 7.50 -9.45
C LEU A 36 -13.90 9.02 -9.23
N ASN A 37 -14.89 9.72 -9.79
CA ASN A 37 -15.01 11.17 -9.65
C ASN A 37 -15.25 11.57 -8.19
N GLU A 38 -16.20 10.92 -7.53
CA GLU A 38 -16.49 11.13 -6.11
C GLU A 38 -15.24 10.88 -5.26
N TYR A 39 -14.52 9.79 -5.51
CA TYR A 39 -13.29 9.47 -4.80
C TYR A 39 -12.21 10.54 -4.98
N MET A 40 -11.94 10.94 -6.23
CA MET A 40 -10.94 11.97 -6.53
C MET A 40 -11.28 13.30 -5.86
N GLN A 41 -12.55 13.71 -5.89
CA GLN A 41 -13.04 14.92 -5.22
C GLN A 41 -12.92 14.83 -3.70
N ARG A 42 -13.40 13.72 -3.11
CA ARG A 42 -13.40 13.50 -1.66
C ARG A 42 -12.00 13.59 -1.03
N PHE A 43 -10.98 13.12 -1.74
CA PHE A 43 -9.59 13.11 -1.26
C PHE A 43 -8.73 14.23 -1.86
N GLY A 44 -9.31 15.15 -2.64
CA GLY A 44 -8.58 16.27 -3.25
C GLY A 44 -7.51 15.85 -4.27
N LEU A 45 -7.66 14.68 -4.88
CA LEU A 45 -6.73 14.15 -5.88
C LEU A 45 -6.97 14.82 -7.23
N LYS A 46 -5.90 15.29 -7.87
CA LYS A 46 -5.98 16.03 -9.15
C LYS A 46 -5.44 15.26 -10.35
N THR A 47 -4.68 14.19 -10.10
CA THR A 47 -4.02 13.39 -11.14
C THR A 47 -4.22 11.91 -10.84
N CYS A 48 -4.45 11.13 -11.89
CA CYS A 48 -4.53 9.67 -11.84
C CYS A 48 -3.49 9.09 -12.82
N VAL A 49 -2.73 8.11 -12.36
CA VAL A 49 -1.76 7.38 -13.18
C VAL A 49 -2.30 5.99 -13.44
N THR A 50 -2.26 5.55 -14.70
CA THR A 50 -2.68 4.20 -15.11
C THR A 50 -1.60 3.55 -15.97
N SER A 51 -1.25 2.31 -15.64
CA SER A 51 -0.36 1.49 -16.47
C SER A 51 -1.19 0.68 -17.47
N ILE A 52 -0.70 0.57 -18.71
CA ILE A 52 -1.38 -0.13 -19.78
C ILE A 52 -0.50 -1.27 -20.29
N SER A 53 -0.94 -2.50 -20.07
CA SER A 53 -0.25 -3.73 -20.49
C SER A 53 -0.59 -4.21 -21.91
N GLY A 54 -1.39 -3.44 -22.67
CA GLY A 54 -1.86 -3.79 -24.02
C GLY A 54 -2.99 -4.83 -24.06
N GLY A 55 -3.37 -5.40 -22.91
CA GLY A 55 -4.51 -6.31 -22.78
C GLY A 55 -5.87 -5.60 -22.74
N ILE A 56 -6.95 -6.38 -22.89
CA ILE A 56 -8.32 -5.84 -22.87
C ILE A 56 -8.65 -5.18 -21.53
N ASP A 57 -8.14 -5.71 -20.43
CA ASP A 57 -8.41 -5.19 -19.08
C ASP A 57 -7.84 -3.78 -18.90
N SER A 58 -6.61 -3.55 -19.35
CA SER A 58 -5.97 -2.23 -19.27
C SER A 58 -6.52 -1.23 -20.28
N ALA A 59 -6.95 -1.68 -21.46
CA ALA A 59 -7.66 -0.84 -22.44
C ALA A 59 -9.00 -0.32 -21.90
N VAL A 60 -9.71 -1.13 -21.13
CA VAL A 60 -10.96 -0.73 -20.47
C VAL A 60 -10.70 0.32 -19.38
N ILE A 61 -9.63 0.19 -18.60
CA ILE A 61 -9.25 1.18 -17.58
C ILE A 61 -8.88 2.50 -18.25
N TRP A 62 -8.03 2.46 -19.28
CA TRP A 62 -7.58 3.64 -20.03
C TRP A 62 -8.74 4.50 -20.55
N ARG A 63 -9.73 3.85 -21.18
CA ARG A 63 -10.88 4.55 -21.76
C ARG A 63 -11.71 5.26 -20.68
N ARG A 64 -11.79 4.73 -19.47
CA ARG A 64 -12.50 5.37 -18.34
C ARG A 64 -11.78 6.63 -17.85
N CYS A 65 -10.46 6.55 -17.64
CA CYS A 65 -9.67 7.70 -17.22
C CYS A 65 -9.71 8.83 -18.27
N SER A 66 -9.75 8.49 -19.56
CA SER A 66 -9.83 9.50 -20.63
C SER A 66 -11.16 10.26 -20.66
N PHE A 67 -12.29 9.61 -20.35
CA PHE A 67 -13.61 10.26 -20.30
C PHE A 67 -13.74 11.29 -19.17
N PHE A 68 -12.98 11.14 -18.08
CA PHE A 68 -12.93 12.07 -16.96
C PHE A 68 -12.48 13.47 -17.40
N PHE A 69 -11.37 13.55 -18.14
CA PHE A 69 -10.75 14.82 -18.55
C PHE A 69 -11.47 15.54 -19.70
N SER A 70 -12.48 14.91 -20.30
CA SER A 70 -13.33 15.50 -21.35
C SER A 70 -14.62 16.16 -20.82
N THR A 71 -14.87 16.18 -19.50
CA THR A 71 -16.05 16.84 -18.93
C THR A 71 -15.77 18.32 -18.56
N PRO A 72 -16.72 19.26 -18.76
CA PRO A 72 -16.45 20.71 -18.76
C PRO A 72 -16.06 21.34 -17.40
N HIS A 73 -15.99 20.56 -16.32
CA HIS A 73 -15.76 21.06 -14.96
C HIS A 73 -14.31 20.91 -14.45
N SER A 74 -13.35 20.52 -15.29
CA SER A 74 -11.94 20.33 -14.87
C SER A 74 -10.96 21.23 -15.64
N SER A 75 -11.01 22.54 -15.43
CA SER A 75 -10.16 23.51 -16.15
C SER A 75 -8.66 23.50 -15.79
N HIS A 76 -8.17 22.57 -14.96
CA HIS A 76 -6.78 22.60 -14.48
C HIS A 76 -6.06 21.24 -14.41
N ALA A 77 -6.59 20.16 -15.00
CA ALA A 77 -5.97 18.85 -14.88
C ALA A 77 -5.08 18.51 -16.09
N ARG A 78 -3.78 18.26 -15.84
CA ARG A 78 -2.82 17.80 -16.86
C ARG A 78 -2.67 16.28 -16.76
N PHE A 79 -2.71 15.58 -17.89
CA PHE A 79 -2.58 14.12 -17.99
C PHE A 79 -1.23 13.76 -18.59
N PHE A 80 -0.47 12.87 -17.94
CA PHE A 80 0.83 12.40 -18.42
C PHE A 80 0.74 10.93 -18.81
N VAL A 81 1.27 10.59 -19.99
CA VAL A 81 1.24 9.24 -20.56
C VAL A 81 2.65 8.67 -20.56
N ALA A 82 2.88 7.57 -19.84
CA ALA A 82 4.05 6.72 -20.02
C ALA A 82 3.64 5.48 -20.82
N GLN A 83 3.87 5.50 -22.14
CA GLN A 83 3.71 4.30 -22.98
C GLN A 83 4.97 3.44 -22.87
N ILE A 84 4.88 2.29 -22.20
CA ILE A 84 5.88 1.22 -22.33
C ILE A 84 5.33 0.22 -23.35
N PHE A 85 5.74 0.37 -24.62
CA PHE A 85 5.49 -0.64 -25.65
C PHE A 85 6.52 -1.78 -25.50
N SER A 86 6.18 -2.86 -24.80
CA SER A 86 6.93 -4.11 -24.89
C SER A 86 6.40 -4.98 -26.05
N PHE A 87 7.14 -4.92 -27.17
CA PHE A 87 7.37 -5.98 -28.16
C PHE A 87 6.30 -7.08 -28.36
N ILE A 88 5.31 -6.83 -29.22
CA ILE A 88 4.68 -7.85 -30.10
C ILE A 88 4.55 -7.28 -31.52
N SER A 89 5.67 -6.87 -32.12
CA SER A 89 5.69 -6.47 -33.55
C SER A 89 6.94 -6.93 -34.32
N VAL A 90 7.83 -7.70 -33.71
CA VAL A 90 9.06 -8.18 -34.37
C VAL A 90 8.96 -9.62 -34.89
N HIS A 91 7.87 -10.36 -34.63
CA HIS A 91 7.72 -11.75 -35.12
C HIS A 91 6.82 -11.94 -36.35
N LEU A 92 6.26 -10.87 -36.93
CA LEU A 92 5.42 -10.96 -38.14
C LEU A 92 6.07 -10.37 -39.41
N ARG A 93 7.33 -9.90 -39.36
CA ARG A 93 8.06 -9.35 -40.52
C ARG A 93 9.11 -10.25 -41.15
N ARG A 94 9.24 -11.51 -40.73
CA ARG A 94 10.14 -12.49 -41.37
C ARG A 94 9.41 -13.79 -41.71
N ARG A 95 8.44 -13.71 -42.62
CA ARG A 95 8.00 -14.82 -43.49
C ARG A 95 6.94 -14.29 -44.46
N THR A 96 7.39 -13.71 -45.57
CA THR A 96 6.75 -13.77 -46.90
C THR A 96 7.48 -12.82 -47.86
N THR A 97 8.61 -13.28 -48.39
CA THR A 97 9.14 -12.76 -49.65
C THR A 97 8.31 -13.29 -50.83
N LYS A 98 7.85 -12.35 -51.67
CA LYS A 98 7.45 -12.48 -53.09
C LYS A 98 6.27 -13.39 -53.45
N ARG A 99 5.13 -12.76 -53.81
CA ARG A 99 4.47 -12.94 -55.13
C ARG A 99 3.46 -11.83 -55.41
N ASN A 100 3.41 -11.43 -56.67
CA ASN A 100 2.67 -10.32 -57.27
C ASN A 100 1.15 -10.33 -56.99
N GLY A 101 0.56 -9.13 -56.94
CA GLY A 101 -0.88 -8.91 -57.14
C GLY A 101 -1.54 -8.03 -56.06
N THR A 102 -1.91 -6.81 -56.43
CA THR A 102 -2.97 -5.94 -55.85
C THR A 102 -3.31 -6.08 -54.36
N LEU A 103 -2.93 -5.07 -53.57
CA LEU A 103 -3.37 -4.83 -52.18
C LEU A 103 -4.87 -4.46 -52.11
N PRO A 104 -5.71 -5.14 -51.30
CA PRO A 104 -7.01 -4.62 -50.90
C PRO A 104 -6.95 -3.84 -49.58
N GLN A 105 -7.80 -2.82 -49.52
CA GLN A 105 -7.97 -1.79 -48.48
C GLN A 105 -8.13 -2.30 -47.04
N THR A 106 -7.30 -1.80 -46.12
CA THR A 106 -7.46 -1.91 -44.65
C THR A 106 -8.25 -0.76 -44.03
N SER A 107 -9.17 -0.12 -44.78
CA SER A 107 -9.95 1.05 -44.31
C SER A 107 -11.44 0.76 -44.03
N ARG A 108 -11.90 -0.50 -44.08
CA ARG A 108 -13.32 -0.84 -43.86
C ARG A 108 -13.71 -1.30 -42.45
N LEU A 109 -12.76 -1.61 -41.56
CA LEU A 109 -13.10 -2.08 -40.20
C LEU A 109 -13.27 -0.95 -39.16
N CYS A 110 -12.63 0.20 -39.35
CA CYS A 110 -12.80 1.34 -38.45
C CYS A 110 -14.02 2.22 -38.78
N SER A 111 -14.49 2.23 -40.03
CA SER A 111 -15.67 3.00 -40.46
C SER A 111 -17.00 2.29 -40.14
N LEU A 112 -17.03 0.96 -40.10
CA LEU A 112 -18.22 0.18 -39.72
C LEU A 112 -18.58 0.29 -38.23
N PHE A 113 -17.62 0.58 -37.35
CA PHE A 113 -17.89 0.85 -35.92
C PHE A 113 -18.38 2.28 -35.64
N TRP A 114 -18.18 3.21 -36.58
CA TRP A 114 -18.55 4.62 -36.42
C TRP A 114 -20.00 4.91 -36.85
N GLN A 115 -20.50 4.24 -37.89
CA GLN A 115 -21.89 4.43 -38.36
C GLN A 115 -22.95 3.72 -37.49
N ALA A 116 -22.61 2.63 -36.79
CA ALA A 116 -23.57 1.90 -35.95
C ALA A 116 -23.91 2.62 -34.61
N LYS A 117 -23.25 3.75 -34.30
CA LYS A 117 -23.39 4.46 -33.01
C LYS A 117 -24.24 5.74 -33.07
N GLN A 118 -24.65 6.18 -34.26
CA GLN A 118 -25.44 7.40 -34.45
C GLN A 118 -26.96 7.16 -34.54
N GLU A 119 -27.43 5.93 -34.77
CA GLU A 119 -28.88 5.62 -34.92
C GLU A 119 -29.61 5.17 -33.64
N LYS A 120 -28.94 5.16 -32.48
CA LYS A 120 -29.55 4.70 -31.20
C LYS A 120 -29.63 5.76 -30.10
N LEU A 121 -29.51 7.04 -30.46
CA LEU A 121 -29.58 8.19 -29.54
C LEU A 121 -30.86 9.04 -29.70
N ARG A 122 -31.92 8.48 -30.30
CA ARG A 122 -33.22 9.16 -30.44
C ARG A 122 -34.42 8.43 -29.83
N TYR A 123 -34.21 7.41 -29.00
CA TYR A 123 -35.32 6.71 -28.35
C TYR A 123 -35.23 6.82 -26.82
N ILE A 124 -36.13 7.66 -26.30
CA ILE A 124 -36.69 7.68 -24.94
C ILE A 124 -35.93 8.53 -23.90
N SER A 125 -36.26 9.82 -23.92
CA SER A 125 -36.72 10.53 -22.74
C SER A 125 -38.14 10.05 -22.34
N ALA A 126 -38.44 10.10 -21.05
CA ALA A 126 -39.72 9.86 -20.38
C ALA A 126 -40.07 8.40 -20.06
N THR A 127 -39.85 7.99 -18.80
CA THR A 127 -40.93 7.59 -17.88
C THR A 127 -40.40 7.42 -16.45
N THR A 128 -41.29 7.70 -15.52
CA THR A 128 -41.13 8.09 -14.12
C THR A 128 -41.27 6.94 -13.11
N ASN A 129 -40.74 7.17 -11.90
CA ASN A 129 -41.19 6.74 -10.56
C ASN A 129 -41.42 5.24 -10.25
N LYS A 130 -40.64 4.68 -9.32
CA LYS A 130 -41.07 4.43 -7.92
C LYS A 130 -39.95 3.80 -7.08
N GLU A 131 -40.04 4.08 -5.79
CA GLU A 131 -39.21 3.65 -4.67
C GLU A 131 -39.12 2.13 -4.53
N ASP A 132 -38.02 1.62 -3.97
CA ASP A 132 -38.08 0.97 -2.67
C ASP A 132 -36.67 0.73 -2.10
N GLY A 133 -36.52 1.07 -0.83
CA GLY A 133 -35.30 0.91 -0.07
C GLY A 133 -35.07 -0.54 0.33
N THR A 134 -33.81 -0.95 0.34
CA THR A 134 -33.31 -1.97 1.26
C THR A 134 -31.81 -1.75 1.46
N THR A 135 -31.45 -1.63 2.73
CA THR A 135 -30.12 -1.35 3.26
C THR A 135 -29.19 -2.53 3.01
N ALA A 136 -28.23 -2.36 2.09
CA ALA A 136 -27.16 -3.34 1.89
C ALA A 136 -26.06 -3.14 2.94
N ALA A 137 -25.95 -4.11 3.83
CA ALA A 137 -24.90 -4.24 4.82
C ALA A 137 -23.51 -4.26 4.15
N THR A 138 -22.68 -3.25 4.45
CA THR A 138 -21.24 -3.28 4.21
C THR A 138 -20.58 -4.39 5.03
N PRO A 139 -19.65 -5.20 4.47
CA PRO A 139 -18.84 -6.10 5.27
C PRO A 139 -17.82 -5.26 6.05
N ARG A 140 -18.18 -4.91 7.29
CA ARG A 140 -17.22 -4.47 8.32
C ARG A 140 -16.41 -5.69 8.73
N ALA A 141 -15.32 -5.96 8.02
CA ALA A 141 -14.18 -6.66 8.61
C ALA A 141 -13.29 -5.62 9.33
N ARG A 142 -13.86 -4.94 10.34
CA ARG A 142 -13.03 -4.41 11.42
C ARG A 142 -12.69 -5.61 12.27
N CYS A 143 -11.43 -6.03 12.27
CA CYS A 143 -10.91 -6.98 13.24
C CYS A 143 -11.18 -6.41 14.64
N GLN A 144 -12.29 -6.84 15.26
CA GLN A 144 -12.74 -6.39 16.57
C GLN A 144 -12.08 -7.16 17.72
N THR A 145 -11.10 -8.02 17.43
CA THR A 145 -10.44 -8.89 18.42
C THR A 145 -9.05 -8.40 18.88
N CYS A 146 -8.64 -7.18 18.52
CA CYS A 146 -7.40 -6.57 19.02
C CYS A 146 -7.61 -5.44 20.03
N ARG A 147 -8.78 -5.35 20.69
CA ARG A 147 -8.89 -4.56 21.93
C ARG A 147 -8.37 -5.39 23.09
N VAL A 148 -7.04 -5.57 23.16
CA VAL A 148 -6.44 -5.68 24.49
C VAL A 148 -6.78 -4.35 25.16
N SER A 149 -7.45 -4.44 26.30
CA SER A 149 -7.82 -3.30 27.13
C SER A 149 -6.60 -2.41 27.36
N GLN A 150 -6.49 -1.31 26.61
CA GLN A 150 -5.63 -0.17 26.96
C GLN A 150 -6.27 0.55 28.15
N GLY A 151 -6.30 -0.14 29.29
CA GLY A 151 -6.69 0.38 30.58
C GLY A 151 -5.57 0.04 31.56
N ALA A 152 -4.92 1.10 32.07
CA ALA A 152 -3.96 1.12 33.18
C ALA A 152 -2.98 -0.07 33.27
N ASN A 153 -1.73 0.18 32.82
CA ASN A 153 -0.51 -0.65 32.88
C ASN A 153 -0.25 -1.53 31.64
N PHE A 154 0.28 -0.92 30.58
CA PHE A 154 0.99 -1.65 29.53
C PHE A 154 2.19 -2.40 30.15
N VAL A 155 2.18 -3.73 30.07
CA VAL A 155 3.27 -4.58 30.55
C VAL A 155 3.95 -5.22 29.34
N PRO A 156 5.16 -4.74 28.94
CA PRO A 156 5.81 -5.19 27.71
C PRO A 156 5.97 -6.71 27.61
N ALA A 157 6.40 -7.36 28.68
CA ALA A 157 6.60 -8.82 28.70
C ALA A 157 5.31 -9.61 28.41
N SER A 158 4.19 -9.21 29.03
CA SER A 158 2.89 -9.85 28.81
C SER A 158 2.38 -9.62 27.39
N TRP A 159 2.57 -8.41 26.85
CA TRP A 159 2.20 -8.10 25.48
C TRP A 159 3.04 -8.91 24.47
N VAL A 160 4.37 -9.00 24.70
CA VAL A 160 5.30 -9.78 23.88
C VAL A 160 4.88 -11.25 23.82
N ALA A 161 4.62 -11.88 24.97
CA ALA A 161 4.19 -13.27 25.04
C ALA A 161 2.89 -13.50 24.25
N ALA A 162 1.90 -12.61 24.41
CA ALA A 162 0.65 -12.68 23.69
C ALA A 162 0.82 -12.48 22.17
N LYS A 163 1.74 -11.59 21.75
CA LYS A 163 1.99 -11.31 20.34
C LYS A 163 2.72 -12.46 19.65
N ILE A 164 3.70 -13.04 20.31
CA ILE A 164 4.43 -14.23 19.85
C ILE A 164 3.47 -15.41 19.67
N ALA A 165 2.58 -15.66 20.64
CA ALA A 165 1.58 -16.71 20.54
C ALA A 165 0.68 -16.52 19.30
N LYS A 166 0.20 -15.30 19.07
CA LYS A 166 -0.60 -14.96 17.87
C LYS A 166 0.18 -15.16 16.57
N LEU A 167 1.47 -14.80 16.53
CA LEU A 167 2.32 -15.03 15.37
C LEU A 167 2.47 -16.52 15.09
N ASN A 168 2.79 -17.34 16.09
CA ASN A 168 2.92 -18.78 15.93
C ASN A 168 1.60 -19.44 15.49
N GLU A 169 0.46 -19.02 16.04
CA GLU A 169 -0.86 -19.48 15.60
C GLU A 169 -1.12 -19.12 14.12
N TYR A 170 -0.83 -17.88 13.72
CA TYR A 170 -0.98 -17.43 12.34
C TYR A 170 -0.09 -18.25 11.39
N MET A 171 1.18 -18.41 11.73
CA MET A 171 2.15 -19.17 10.93
C MET A 171 1.71 -20.63 10.80
N GLN A 172 1.22 -21.24 11.88
CA GLN A 172 0.73 -22.62 11.88
C GLN A 172 -0.52 -22.77 11.00
N ARG A 173 -1.48 -21.86 11.15
CA ARG A 173 -2.76 -21.86 10.41
C ARG A 173 -2.55 -21.83 8.89
N PHE A 174 -1.56 -21.07 8.43
CA PHE A 174 -1.28 -20.89 7.00
C PHE A 174 -0.11 -21.74 6.47
N GLY A 175 0.46 -22.62 7.31
CA GLY A 175 1.57 -23.49 6.92
C GLY A 175 2.87 -22.73 6.59
N LEU A 176 3.05 -21.55 7.18
CA LEU A 176 4.18 -20.65 6.94
C LEU A 176 5.38 -21.04 7.81
N LYS A 177 6.57 -20.85 7.27
CA LYS A 177 7.85 -21.28 7.85
C LYS A 177 8.90 -20.18 7.92
N THR A 178 8.73 -19.08 7.18
CA THR A 178 9.75 -18.04 7.09
C THR A 178 9.14 -16.66 7.30
N CYS A 179 9.75 -15.87 8.19
CA CYS A 179 9.48 -14.44 8.34
C CYS A 179 10.60 -13.66 7.64
N VAL A 180 10.23 -12.79 6.68
CA VAL A 180 11.16 -11.89 5.98
C VAL A 180 10.89 -10.46 6.40
N THR A 181 11.88 -9.79 6.97
CA THR A 181 11.76 -8.41 7.45
C THR A 181 12.76 -7.52 6.73
N SER A 182 12.30 -6.39 6.17
CA SER A 182 13.20 -5.37 5.64
C SER A 182 13.79 -4.55 6.79
N ILE A 183 15.11 -4.40 6.83
CA ILE A 183 15.83 -3.81 7.96
C ILE A 183 16.36 -2.43 7.56
N SER A 184 15.92 -1.39 8.28
CA SER A 184 16.37 -0.01 8.11
C SER A 184 17.45 0.41 9.11
N GLY A 185 17.71 -0.41 10.14
CA GLY A 185 18.47 0.00 11.33
C GLY A 185 17.61 0.77 12.35
N GLY A 186 16.34 1.06 12.05
CA GLY A 186 15.41 1.68 12.98
C GLY A 186 14.83 0.72 14.02
N ILE A 187 14.27 1.30 15.08
CA ILE A 187 13.70 0.58 16.24
C ILE A 187 12.59 -0.39 15.86
N ASP A 188 11.71 -0.01 14.93
CA ASP A 188 10.54 -0.81 14.56
C ASP A 188 10.96 -2.14 13.92
N SER A 189 11.86 -2.08 12.93
CA SER A 189 12.41 -3.28 12.26
C SER A 189 13.19 -4.19 13.22
N ALA A 190 13.89 -3.61 14.20
CA ALA A 190 14.62 -4.36 15.21
C ALA A 190 13.68 -5.10 16.18
N VAL A 191 12.58 -4.46 16.59
CA VAL A 191 11.54 -5.11 17.41
C VAL A 191 10.89 -6.26 16.65
N ILE A 192 10.60 -6.10 15.36
CA ILE A 192 10.03 -7.18 14.54
C ILE A 192 10.97 -8.37 14.45
N LEU A 193 12.27 -8.15 14.18
CA LEU A 193 13.27 -9.21 14.19
C LEU A 193 13.32 -9.95 15.51
N ALA A 194 13.33 -9.21 16.62
CA ALA A 194 13.38 -9.78 17.97
C ALA A 194 12.10 -10.55 18.32
N LEU A 195 10.91 -10.06 17.93
CA LEU A 195 9.64 -10.78 18.08
C LEU A 195 9.63 -12.07 17.27
N CYS A 196 10.10 -12.05 16.01
CA CYS A 196 10.21 -13.25 15.19
C CYS A 196 11.22 -14.25 15.76
N ALA A 197 12.33 -13.79 16.32
CA ALA A 197 13.33 -14.63 16.99
C ALA A 197 12.76 -15.30 18.24
N ALA A 198 12.10 -14.52 19.10
CA ALA A 198 11.44 -15.03 20.29
C ALA A 198 10.31 -16.02 19.94
N ALA A 199 9.51 -15.72 18.91
CA ALA A 199 8.47 -16.63 18.43
C ALA A 199 9.03 -17.94 17.87
N LYS A 200 10.15 -17.88 17.15
CA LYS A 200 10.87 -19.06 16.67
C LYS A 200 11.44 -19.92 17.81
N ALA A 201 11.82 -19.31 18.93
CA ALA A 201 12.39 -20.02 20.08
C ALA A 201 11.34 -20.78 20.91
N GLU A 202 10.06 -20.45 20.77
CA GLU A 202 8.97 -21.16 21.46
C GLU A 202 8.88 -22.64 21.04
N SER A 203 8.57 -23.49 22.01
CA SER A 203 8.37 -24.92 21.75
C SER A 203 7.20 -25.14 20.79
N GLY A 204 7.44 -25.90 19.72
CA GLY A 204 6.43 -26.16 18.70
C GLY A 204 6.19 -25.01 17.72
N SER A 205 7.04 -23.97 17.72
CA SER A 205 6.96 -22.92 16.71
C SER A 205 7.08 -23.51 15.29
N PRO A 206 6.20 -23.11 14.36
CA PRO A 206 6.33 -23.49 12.95
C PRO A 206 7.43 -22.70 12.23
N ILE A 207 7.97 -21.64 12.85
CA ILE A 207 8.92 -20.73 12.21
C ILE A 207 10.30 -21.40 12.14
N VAL A 208 10.79 -21.59 10.92
CA VAL A 208 12.10 -22.17 10.63
C VAL A 208 13.11 -21.08 10.33
N ASN A 209 12.73 -20.02 9.61
CA ASN A 209 13.64 -18.95 9.19
C ASN A 209 13.16 -17.58 9.67
N ASN A 210 14.06 -16.82 10.27
CA ASN A 210 13.90 -15.39 10.53
C ASN A 210 14.96 -14.68 9.68
N VAL A 211 14.53 -13.88 8.70
CA VAL A 211 15.41 -13.31 7.67
C VAL A 211 15.34 -11.79 7.76
N GLY A 212 16.51 -11.16 7.93
CA GLY A 212 16.67 -9.71 7.87
C GLY A 212 17.27 -9.30 6.54
N VAL A 213 16.56 -8.46 5.79
CA VAL A 213 16.99 -7.96 4.47
C VAL A 213 17.43 -6.51 4.59
N CYS A 214 18.74 -6.27 4.56
CA CYS A 214 19.32 -4.93 4.47
C CYS A 214 19.34 -4.45 3.02
N GLN A 215 18.78 -3.26 2.77
CA GLN A 215 18.56 -2.74 1.42
C GLN A 215 19.05 -1.29 1.28
N PRO A 216 20.38 -1.06 1.27
CA PRO A 216 20.92 0.28 1.15
C PRO A 216 20.58 0.86 -0.24
N ILE A 217 20.12 2.11 -0.25
CA ILE A 217 19.85 2.89 -1.46
C ILE A 217 20.27 4.34 -1.19
N HIS A 218 21.50 4.70 -1.55
CA HIS A 218 22.10 5.97 -1.11
C HIS A 218 21.93 6.19 0.40
N SER A 219 22.08 5.09 1.16
CA SER A 219 21.87 5.05 2.60
C SER A 219 23.15 5.38 3.33
N SER A 220 23.00 5.96 4.52
CA SER A 220 24.12 6.21 5.41
C SER A 220 24.76 4.89 5.87
N ALA A 221 26.09 4.89 6.08
CA ALA A 221 26.80 3.70 6.55
C ALA A 221 26.27 3.17 7.90
N TRP A 222 25.86 4.08 8.79
CA TRP A 222 25.32 3.73 10.10
C TRP A 222 24.03 2.89 10.01
N ALA A 223 23.19 3.11 8.99
CA ALA A 223 21.91 2.41 8.85
C ALA A 223 22.15 0.92 8.54
N LEU A 224 23.10 0.64 7.66
CA LEU A 224 23.50 -0.73 7.34
C LEU A 224 24.18 -1.40 8.53
N GLU A 225 25.13 -0.72 9.19
CA GLU A 225 25.87 -1.27 10.34
C GLU A 225 24.93 -1.64 11.48
N ARG A 226 24.07 -0.71 11.90
CA ARG A 226 23.06 -0.95 12.93
C ARG A 226 22.03 -2.01 12.50
N GLY A 227 21.67 -2.04 11.22
CA GLY A 227 20.84 -3.11 10.67
C GLY A 227 21.45 -4.50 10.87
N ARG A 228 22.75 -4.65 10.58
CA ARG A 228 23.49 -5.90 10.82
C ARG A 228 23.59 -6.24 12.31
N GLU A 229 23.82 -5.26 13.17
CA GLU A 229 23.83 -5.48 14.62
C GLU A 229 22.49 -6.01 15.12
N ASN A 230 21.37 -5.45 14.64
CA ASN A 230 20.03 -5.92 14.99
C ASN A 230 19.76 -7.34 14.47
N ILE A 231 20.19 -7.67 13.24
CA ILE A 231 20.10 -9.02 12.67
C ILE A 231 20.89 -10.03 13.50
N ALA A 232 22.13 -9.69 13.84
CA ALA A 232 23.01 -10.53 14.64
C ALA A 232 22.44 -10.76 16.05
N ALA A 233 21.94 -9.71 16.71
CA ALA A 233 21.32 -9.80 18.03
C ALA A 233 20.07 -10.70 18.03
N ALA A 234 19.31 -10.72 16.94
CA ALA A 234 18.13 -11.57 16.78
C ALA A 234 18.46 -13.00 16.28
N GLY A 235 19.74 -13.32 16.00
CA GLY A 235 20.12 -14.60 15.40
C GLY A 235 19.46 -14.85 14.04
N ALA A 236 19.16 -13.78 13.31
CA ALA A 236 18.48 -13.83 12.02
C ALA A 236 19.47 -14.07 10.87
N ILE A 237 18.95 -14.56 9.74
CA ILE A 237 19.72 -14.76 8.51
C ILE A 237 19.88 -13.39 7.83
N GLU A 238 21.12 -12.96 7.61
CA GLU A 238 21.43 -11.72 6.90
C GLU A 238 21.29 -11.91 5.39
N VAL A 239 20.56 -11.00 4.74
CA VAL A 239 20.54 -10.81 3.30
C VAL A 239 20.83 -9.33 3.02
N VAL A 240 21.79 -9.04 2.15
CA VAL A 240 22.11 -7.67 1.74
C VAL A 240 21.89 -7.52 0.25
N VAL A 241 21.07 -6.55 -0.14
CA VAL A 241 20.80 -6.21 -1.53
C VAL A 241 20.97 -4.71 -1.71
N ASP A 242 22.15 -4.29 -2.17
CA ASP A 242 22.39 -2.90 -2.54
C ASP A 242 21.69 -2.59 -3.86
N GLN A 243 20.77 -1.62 -3.83
CA GLN A 243 19.99 -1.21 -5.00
C GLN A 243 20.37 0.19 -5.49
N THR A 244 21.43 0.80 -4.95
CA THR A 244 21.83 2.19 -5.24
C THR A 244 22.01 2.45 -6.74
N ALA A 245 22.70 1.55 -7.44
CA ALA A 245 22.93 1.68 -8.88
C ALA A 245 21.62 1.56 -9.69
N ILE A 246 20.76 0.59 -9.35
CA ILE A 246 19.50 0.35 -10.05
C ILE A 246 18.51 1.48 -9.76
N HIS A 247 18.49 2.00 -8.53
CA HIS A 247 17.67 3.15 -8.13
C HIS A 247 18.03 4.38 -8.95
N THR A 248 19.32 4.69 -9.04
CA THR A 248 19.80 5.85 -9.82
C THR A 248 19.41 5.75 -11.29
N GLN A 249 19.52 4.55 -11.87
CA GLN A 249 19.11 4.30 -13.25
C GLN A 249 17.59 4.43 -13.42
N LEU A 250 16.80 3.82 -12.54
CA LEU A 250 15.34 3.87 -12.61
C LEU A 250 14.82 5.30 -12.42
N GLN A 251 15.37 6.04 -11.45
CA GLN A 251 15.04 7.45 -11.25
C GLN A 251 15.31 8.24 -12.54
N SER A 252 16.50 8.10 -13.12
CA SER A 252 16.86 8.83 -14.34
C SER A 252 15.93 8.49 -15.53
N LEU A 253 15.56 7.22 -15.67
CA LEU A 253 14.63 6.76 -16.71
C LEU A 253 13.23 7.34 -16.51
N VAL A 254 12.71 7.31 -15.28
CA VAL A 254 11.38 7.82 -14.95
C VAL A 254 11.33 9.34 -15.08
N ASP A 255 12.31 10.04 -14.51
CA ASP A 255 12.40 11.51 -14.58
C ASP A 255 12.48 11.98 -16.04
N GLY A 256 13.31 11.30 -16.85
CA GLY A 256 13.44 11.60 -18.28
C GLY A 256 12.16 11.31 -19.07
N ALA A 257 11.48 10.19 -18.80
CA ALA A 257 10.24 9.82 -19.48
C ALA A 257 9.06 10.72 -19.10
N VAL A 258 9.01 11.19 -17.85
CA VAL A 258 7.97 12.10 -17.35
C VAL A 258 8.33 13.57 -17.61
N GLY A 259 9.59 13.89 -17.91
CA GLY A 259 10.05 15.28 -18.07
C GLY A 259 9.95 16.11 -16.79
N ILE A 260 9.97 15.45 -15.62
CA ILE A 260 9.92 16.07 -14.30
C ILE A 260 11.06 15.46 -13.48
N SER A 261 11.99 16.29 -13.02
CA SER A 261 13.05 15.84 -12.11
C SER A 261 12.49 15.57 -10.72
N GLY A 262 12.75 14.37 -10.20
CA GLY A 262 12.40 13.97 -8.85
C GLY A 262 13.15 14.81 -7.82
N LYS A 263 12.42 15.36 -6.85
CA LYS A 263 12.98 15.99 -5.64
C LYS A 263 13.15 14.95 -4.54
N ASP A 264 13.75 15.34 -3.42
CA ASP A 264 14.05 14.47 -2.27
C ASP A 264 12.87 13.60 -1.85
N PHE A 265 11.67 14.17 -1.67
CA PHE A 265 10.48 13.39 -1.32
C PHE A 265 10.13 12.31 -2.35
N ALA A 266 10.12 12.66 -3.65
CA ALA A 266 9.76 11.71 -4.71
C ALA A 266 10.85 10.62 -4.89
N ALA A 267 12.11 11.01 -4.83
CA ALA A 267 13.25 10.10 -4.92
C ALA A 267 13.33 9.18 -3.69
N GLY A 268 13.03 9.69 -2.49
CA GLY A 268 12.93 8.94 -1.24
C GLY A 268 11.78 7.94 -1.27
N GLN A 269 10.60 8.34 -1.76
CA GLN A 269 9.48 7.41 -1.98
C GLN A 269 9.86 6.28 -2.95
N LEU A 270 10.64 6.57 -4.00
CA LEU A 270 11.17 5.54 -4.90
C LEU A 270 12.07 4.55 -4.18
N ARG A 271 12.89 4.99 -3.20
CA ARG A 271 13.67 4.06 -2.36
C ARG A 271 12.74 3.10 -1.63
N SER A 272 11.67 3.60 -1.00
CA SER A 272 10.68 2.76 -0.31
C SER A 272 9.98 1.79 -1.27
N TYR A 273 9.55 2.23 -2.47
CA TYR A 273 8.94 1.35 -3.47
C TYR A 273 9.87 0.22 -3.93
N MET A 274 11.16 0.49 -4.09
CA MET A 274 12.13 -0.50 -4.56
C MET A 274 12.48 -1.56 -3.51
N ARG A 275 12.30 -1.24 -2.21
CA ARG A 275 12.53 -2.20 -1.12
C ARG A 275 11.49 -3.32 -1.08
N THR A 276 10.27 -3.07 -1.55
CA THR A 276 9.15 -4.04 -1.51
C THR A 276 9.36 -5.25 -2.44
N PRO A 277 9.70 -5.09 -3.74
CA PRO A 277 9.94 -6.23 -4.62
C PRO A 277 11.01 -7.19 -4.12
N VAL A 278 12.08 -6.68 -3.50
CA VAL A 278 13.17 -7.51 -2.97
C VAL A 278 12.69 -8.37 -1.81
N GLY A 279 11.99 -7.79 -0.82
CA GLY A 279 11.45 -8.55 0.31
C GLY A 279 10.52 -9.68 -0.13
N TYR A 280 9.60 -9.39 -1.05
CA TYR A 280 8.72 -10.41 -1.62
C TYR A 280 9.47 -11.43 -2.48
N TYR A 281 10.47 -11.01 -3.26
CA TYR A 281 11.25 -11.96 -4.06
C TYR A 281 12.04 -12.92 -3.17
N VAL A 282 12.65 -12.43 -2.09
CA VAL A 282 13.28 -13.27 -1.05
C VAL A 282 12.26 -14.25 -0.47
N ALA A 283 11.04 -13.78 -0.12
CA ALA A 283 9.97 -14.66 0.36
C ALA A 283 9.59 -15.75 -0.67
N GLN A 284 9.51 -15.41 -1.96
CA GLN A 284 9.24 -16.38 -3.02
C GLN A 284 10.37 -17.40 -3.18
N LEU A 285 11.64 -17.00 -3.02
CA LEU A 285 12.78 -17.92 -3.07
C LEU A 285 12.74 -18.93 -1.92
N TYR A 286 12.43 -18.50 -0.70
CA TYR A 286 12.23 -19.42 0.43
C TYR A 286 11.03 -20.34 0.20
N SER A 287 9.92 -19.81 -0.32
CA SER A 287 8.73 -20.59 -0.66
C SER A 287 9.01 -21.65 -1.71
N GLN A 288 9.80 -21.33 -2.74
CA GLN A 288 10.27 -22.26 -3.76
C GLN A 288 11.12 -23.40 -3.16
N GLN A 289 11.87 -23.12 -2.09
CA GLN A 289 12.65 -24.11 -1.34
C GLN A 289 11.83 -24.91 -0.32
N GLY A 290 10.50 -24.85 -0.40
CA GLY A 290 9.62 -25.58 0.52
C GLY A 290 9.45 -24.92 1.89
N ASN A 291 9.85 -23.65 2.04
CA ASN A 291 9.65 -22.86 3.26
C ASN A 291 8.72 -21.67 2.97
N PRO A 292 7.39 -21.88 2.85
CA PRO A 292 6.43 -20.80 2.58
C PRO A 292 6.67 -19.60 3.50
N ALA A 293 6.86 -18.44 2.89
CA ALA A 293 7.36 -17.25 3.56
C ALA A 293 6.34 -16.11 3.51
N ILE A 294 6.41 -15.23 4.50
CA ILE A 294 5.68 -13.97 4.54
C ILE A 294 6.62 -12.80 4.77
N VAL A 295 6.20 -11.63 4.28
CA VAL A 295 6.87 -10.35 4.52
C VAL A 295 6.24 -9.67 5.74
N MET A 296 7.09 -9.33 6.70
CA MET A 296 6.71 -8.67 7.96
C MET A 296 6.70 -7.15 7.79
N GLY A 297 5.68 -6.52 8.34
CA GLY A 297 5.57 -5.08 8.48
C GLY A 297 6.13 -4.54 9.79
N THR A 298 6.55 -3.29 9.73
CA THR A 298 7.19 -2.56 10.82
C THR A 298 6.41 -1.30 11.20
N GLY A 299 5.16 -1.17 10.78
CA GLY A 299 4.35 0.02 11.03
C GLY A 299 3.75 -0.02 12.44
N ASN A 300 3.91 1.08 13.18
CA ASN A 300 3.31 1.27 14.51
C ASN A 300 2.00 2.08 14.44
N MET A 301 1.29 2.22 15.57
CA MET A 301 -0.02 2.87 15.63
C MET A 301 0.02 4.35 15.22
N ASP A 302 1.09 5.05 15.58
CA ASP A 302 1.20 6.49 15.33
C ASP A 302 1.42 6.77 13.84
N GLU A 303 2.27 5.97 13.19
CA GLU A 303 2.55 6.02 11.75
C GLU A 303 1.36 5.50 10.94
N ASP A 304 0.98 4.24 11.11
CA ASP A 304 0.03 3.55 10.24
C ASP A 304 -1.43 3.80 10.60
N GLY A 305 -1.71 4.11 11.86
CA GLY A 305 -3.07 4.23 12.38
C GLY A 305 -3.74 5.54 11.97
N TYR A 306 -3.44 6.62 12.69
CA TYR A 306 -4.06 7.91 12.42
C TYR A 306 -3.38 8.65 11.27
N LEU A 307 -2.05 8.75 11.26
CA LEU A 307 -1.36 9.58 10.26
C LEU A 307 -1.35 8.94 8.87
N ALA A 308 -1.40 7.61 8.79
CA ALA A 308 -1.13 6.86 7.57
C ALA A 308 0.17 7.31 6.88
N TYR A 309 1.19 7.55 7.71
CA TYR A 309 2.52 8.01 7.36
C TYR A 309 3.41 6.82 6.96
N PHE A 310 3.00 6.16 5.89
CA PHE A 310 3.73 5.06 5.28
C PHE A 310 3.66 5.15 3.75
N CYS A 311 4.59 4.49 3.07
CA CYS A 311 4.54 4.39 1.63
C CYS A 311 3.60 3.25 1.20
N LYS A 312 2.47 3.61 0.53
CA LYS A 312 1.40 2.63 0.21
C LYS A 312 1.87 1.43 -0.62
N ALA A 313 2.84 1.62 -1.51
CA ALA A 313 3.43 0.57 -2.33
C ALA A 313 4.86 0.21 -1.89
N GLY A 314 5.27 0.71 -0.73
CA GLY A 314 6.59 0.52 -0.11
C GLY A 314 6.44 -0.31 1.17
N ASP A 315 6.85 0.26 2.29
CA ASP A 315 6.74 -0.27 3.65
C ASP A 315 5.31 -0.65 4.09
N GLY A 316 4.28 -0.08 3.45
CA GLY A 316 2.88 -0.47 3.68
C GLY A 316 2.42 -1.75 2.99
N VAL A 317 3.21 -2.34 2.08
CA VAL A 317 2.86 -3.59 1.39
C VAL A 317 3.56 -4.75 2.07
N VAL A 318 2.82 -5.41 2.95
CA VAL A 318 3.29 -6.51 3.79
C VAL A 318 2.16 -7.49 4.06
N ASP A 319 2.50 -8.69 4.52
CA ASP A 319 1.50 -9.72 4.81
C ASP A 319 0.99 -9.65 6.26
N VAL A 320 1.86 -9.27 7.20
CA VAL A 320 1.56 -9.24 8.65
C VAL A 320 2.20 -8.03 9.33
N GLN A 321 1.42 -7.30 10.14
CA GLN A 321 1.88 -6.22 11.02
C GLN A 321 1.74 -6.66 12.48
N LEU A 322 2.85 -6.72 13.25
CA LEU A 322 2.82 -7.17 14.65
C LEU A 322 2.67 -6.04 15.65
N ILE A 323 3.19 -4.86 15.33
CA ILE A 323 3.29 -3.71 16.24
C ILE A 323 2.35 -2.56 15.85
N SER A 324 1.45 -2.76 14.88
CA SER A 324 0.50 -1.72 14.44
C SER A 324 -0.52 -1.30 15.52
N ASP A 325 -0.55 -2.02 16.64
CA ASP A 325 -1.35 -1.74 17.83
C ASP A 325 -0.54 -1.11 18.97
N LEU A 326 0.71 -0.70 18.74
CA LEU A 326 1.56 -0.02 19.72
C LEU A 326 1.81 1.44 19.33
N HIS A 327 1.74 2.34 20.31
CA HIS A 327 2.34 3.67 20.17
C HIS A 327 3.87 3.57 20.12
N LYS A 328 4.55 4.58 19.57
CA LYS A 328 6.01 4.63 19.45
C LYS A 328 6.67 4.47 20.83
N SER A 329 6.09 5.09 21.86
CA SER A 329 6.53 4.98 23.25
C SER A 329 6.48 3.52 23.77
N GLU A 330 5.46 2.75 23.39
CA GLU A 330 5.29 1.34 23.72
C GLU A 330 6.26 0.45 22.92
N VAL A 331 6.54 0.79 21.65
CA VAL A 331 7.57 0.12 20.84
C VAL A 331 8.93 0.18 21.53
N PHE A 332 9.33 1.33 22.06
CA PHE A 332 10.58 1.46 22.83
C PHE A 332 10.59 0.60 24.11
N GLN A 333 9.46 0.49 24.80
CA GLN A 333 9.35 -0.37 25.99
C GLN A 333 9.48 -1.86 25.62
N VAL A 334 8.86 -2.28 24.52
CA VAL A 334 8.98 -3.64 23.99
C VAL A 334 10.40 -3.93 23.51
N ALA A 335 11.05 -2.98 22.84
CA ALA A 335 12.44 -3.12 22.40
C ALA A 335 13.38 -3.41 23.58
N ARG A 336 13.23 -2.67 24.69
CA ARG A 336 13.99 -2.92 25.92
C ARG A 336 13.69 -4.30 26.51
N ALA A 337 12.43 -4.70 26.55
CA ALA A 337 12.03 -6.01 27.08
C ALA A 337 12.55 -7.19 26.24
N LEU A 338 12.72 -7.00 24.93
CA LEU A 338 13.26 -7.99 24.00
C LEU A 338 14.79 -7.99 23.91
N GLY A 339 15.48 -7.06 24.58
CA GLY A 339 16.94 -6.96 24.52
C GLY A 339 17.47 -6.43 23.19
N VAL A 340 16.71 -5.57 22.49
CA VAL A 340 17.19 -4.89 21.28
C VAL A 340 18.45 -4.07 21.61
N PRO A 341 19.49 -4.06 20.76
CA PRO A 341 20.73 -3.34 21.00
C PRO A 341 20.52 -1.87 21.42
N SER A 342 21.26 -1.42 22.44
CA SER A 342 21.11 -0.08 23.01
C SER A 342 21.32 1.03 21.98
N ALA A 343 22.27 0.83 21.05
CA ALA A 343 22.54 1.76 19.94
C ALA A 343 21.30 2.01 19.05
N THR A 344 20.39 1.03 18.94
CA THR A 344 19.12 1.16 18.23
C THR A 344 18.05 1.82 19.11
N VAL A 345 18.00 1.49 20.39
CA VAL A 345 16.99 2.01 21.33
C VAL A 345 17.13 3.51 21.59
N VAL A 346 18.36 4.04 21.60
CA VAL A 346 18.61 5.47 21.89
C VAL A 346 18.68 6.34 20.64
N ALA A 347 18.65 5.74 19.46
CA ALA A 347 18.73 6.49 18.20
C ALA A 347 17.42 7.25 17.94
N PRO A 348 17.51 8.48 17.38
CA PRO A 348 16.31 9.21 16.97
C PRO A 348 15.59 8.47 15.82
N PRO A 349 14.24 8.49 15.78
CA PRO A 349 13.47 7.98 14.65
C PRO A 349 13.82 8.70 13.34
N SER A 350 14.13 7.93 12.30
CA SER A 350 14.43 8.43 10.95
C SER A 350 14.17 7.32 9.93
N ALA A 351 13.64 7.70 8.77
CA ALA A 351 13.37 6.78 7.67
C ALA A 351 14.57 6.57 6.71
N ASP A 352 15.69 7.29 6.91
CA ASP A 352 16.91 7.28 6.05
C ASP A 352 16.57 7.39 4.55
N LEU A 353 15.60 8.25 4.21
CA LEU A 353 15.16 8.46 2.83
C LEU A 353 15.95 9.56 2.11
N TRP A 354 16.52 10.52 2.85
CA TRP A 354 17.48 11.53 2.39
C TRP A 354 18.24 12.12 3.58
N ASP A 355 19.37 12.79 3.31
CA ASP A 355 20.30 13.27 4.35
C ASP A 355 19.63 14.25 5.33
N GLY A 356 19.78 13.99 6.63
CA GLY A 356 19.30 14.86 7.71
C GLY A 356 17.80 14.76 8.03
N GLN A 357 17.07 13.84 7.41
CA GLN A 357 15.63 13.65 7.65
C GLN A 357 15.35 13.02 9.02
N THR A 358 14.51 13.68 9.81
CA THR A 358 13.78 13.04 10.92
C THR A 358 12.28 13.10 10.65
N ASP A 359 11.54 12.13 11.14
CA ASP A 359 10.10 12.07 10.91
C ASP A 359 9.38 13.25 11.57
N GLU A 360 9.82 13.67 12.76
CA GLU A 360 9.20 14.76 13.52
C GLU A 360 9.45 16.14 12.87
N ASP A 361 10.63 16.35 12.27
CA ASP A 361 10.92 17.58 11.50
C ASP A 361 10.05 17.68 10.24
N GLU A 362 9.79 16.56 9.56
CA GLU A 362 8.92 16.52 8.38
C GLU A 362 7.44 16.74 8.76
N LEU A 363 7.00 16.12 9.85
CA LEU A 363 5.63 16.20 10.33
C LEU A 363 5.31 17.55 10.98
N GLY A 364 6.30 18.19 11.60
CA GLY A 364 6.15 19.44 12.36
C GLY A 364 5.54 19.24 13.75
N PHE A 365 5.59 18.01 14.27
CA PHE A 365 5.11 17.60 15.60
C PHE A 365 5.76 16.26 15.99
N THR A 366 5.79 15.96 17.29
CA THR A 366 6.40 14.75 17.83
C THR A 366 5.46 13.55 17.84
N TYR A 367 5.99 12.33 17.93
CA TYR A 367 5.18 11.13 18.14
C TYR A 367 4.44 11.15 19.48
N ASP A 368 5.03 11.75 20.53
CA ASP A 368 4.36 11.96 21.81
C ASP A 368 3.09 12.82 21.66
N PHE A 369 3.12 13.83 20.77
CA PHE A 369 1.92 14.60 20.46
C PHE A 369 0.87 13.76 19.72
N VAL A 370 1.27 12.86 18.82
CA VAL A 370 0.35 11.95 18.12
C VAL A 370 -0.34 11.01 19.11
N GLU A 371 0.42 10.46 20.06
CA GLU A 371 -0.13 9.63 21.13
C GLU A 371 -1.08 10.43 22.03
N LEU A 372 -0.72 11.65 22.46
CA LEU A 372 -1.62 12.55 23.20
C LEU A 372 -2.90 12.84 22.40
N PHE A 373 -2.76 13.16 21.13
CA PHE A 373 -3.88 13.58 20.28
C PHE A 373 -4.83 12.42 19.99
N THR A 374 -4.31 11.26 19.60
CA THR A 374 -5.11 10.11 19.17
C THR A 374 -5.49 9.18 20.31
N GLY A 375 -4.59 9.00 21.27
CA GLY A 375 -4.73 8.14 22.44
C GLY A 375 -5.58 8.76 23.55
N PHE A 376 -5.55 10.09 23.69
CA PHE A 376 -6.32 10.85 24.69
C PHE A 376 -7.35 11.80 24.05
N TYR A 377 -6.93 12.85 23.35
CA TYR A 377 -7.81 13.98 22.97
C TYR A 377 -8.98 13.56 22.07
N LEU A 378 -8.73 12.81 20.99
CA LEU A 378 -9.77 12.38 20.04
C LEU A 378 -10.75 11.35 20.64
N LYS A 379 -10.45 10.75 21.79
CA LYS A 379 -11.35 9.82 22.49
C LYS A 379 -12.32 10.51 23.45
N LYS A 380 -12.12 11.81 23.70
CA LYS A 380 -12.93 12.65 24.61
C LYS A 380 -14.22 13.14 23.96
N THR A 381 -15.23 13.46 24.77
CA THR A 381 -16.44 14.16 24.28
C THR A 381 -16.12 15.60 23.90
N ALA A 382 -17.03 16.27 23.19
CA ALA A 382 -16.83 17.67 22.80
C ALA A 382 -16.66 18.57 24.04
N GLU A 383 -17.40 18.31 25.11
CA GLU A 383 -17.32 19.04 26.37
C GLU A 383 -15.97 18.81 27.07
N GLU A 384 -15.49 17.56 27.11
CA GLU A 384 -14.19 17.22 27.68
C GLU A 384 -13.03 17.81 26.87
N GLN A 385 -13.13 17.83 25.55
CA GLN A 385 -12.14 18.47 24.67
C GLN A 385 -12.06 19.97 24.92
N GLU A 386 -13.21 20.64 25.02
CA GLU A 386 -13.26 22.07 25.29
C GLU A 386 -12.74 22.41 26.69
N ALA A 387 -13.06 21.58 27.69
CA ALA A 387 -12.52 21.72 29.04
C ALA A 387 -11.00 21.55 29.07
N PHE A 388 -10.45 20.56 28.36
CA PHE A 388 -9.01 20.37 28.22
C PHE A 388 -8.35 21.58 27.56
N ARG A 389 -8.90 22.07 26.43
CA ARG A 389 -8.36 23.25 25.75
C ARG A 389 -8.40 24.49 26.62
N SER A 390 -9.50 24.69 27.36
CA SER A 390 -9.64 25.81 28.29
C SER A 390 -8.71 25.74 29.50
N SER A 391 -8.16 24.55 29.81
CA SER A 391 -7.20 24.37 30.91
C SER A 391 -5.75 24.64 30.53
N LEU A 392 -5.44 24.78 29.23
CA LEU A 392 -4.08 25.03 28.75
C LEU A 392 -3.66 26.49 29.00
N SER A 393 -2.36 26.71 29.21
CA SER A 393 -1.81 28.07 29.11
C SER A 393 -1.92 28.57 27.66
N GLU A 394 -1.81 29.90 27.47
CA GLU A 394 -1.86 30.49 26.13
C GLU A 394 -0.81 29.88 25.19
N GLU A 395 0.43 29.71 25.67
CA GLU A 395 1.52 29.11 24.89
C GLU A 395 1.24 27.64 24.53
N ALA A 396 0.73 26.86 25.49
CA ALA A 396 0.39 25.46 25.28
C ALA A 396 -0.79 25.30 24.31
N ALA A 397 -1.78 26.19 24.36
CA ALA A 397 -2.90 26.20 23.42
C ALA A 397 -2.44 26.52 21.99
N ILE A 398 -1.56 27.51 21.82
CA ILE A 398 -0.98 27.85 20.51
C ILE A 398 -0.20 26.67 19.92
N GLN A 399 0.63 26.00 20.74
CA GLN A 399 1.38 24.81 20.30
C GLN A 399 0.43 23.67 19.92
N PHE A 400 -0.56 23.38 20.77
CA PHE A 400 -1.54 22.32 20.54
C PHE A 400 -2.29 22.54 19.23
N ASP A 401 -2.80 23.74 18.98
CA ASP A 401 -3.53 24.07 17.76
C ASP A 401 -2.66 23.95 16.51
N ALA A 402 -1.39 24.36 16.59
CA ALA A 402 -0.44 24.22 15.48
C ALA A 402 -0.18 22.75 15.14
N HIS A 403 0.12 21.91 16.14
CA HIS A 403 0.39 20.49 15.95
C HIS A 403 -0.88 19.71 15.55
N ALA A 404 -2.04 19.99 16.14
CA ALA A 404 -3.31 19.36 15.78
C ALA A 404 -3.66 19.65 14.32
N LYS A 405 -3.53 20.91 13.88
CA LYS A 405 -3.76 21.29 12.48
C LYS A 405 -2.80 20.59 11.51
N ALA A 406 -1.52 20.46 11.89
CA ALA A 406 -0.55 19.72 11.10
C ALA A 406 -0.89 18.22 10.99
N ALA A 407 -1.20 17.57 12.12
CA ALA A 407 -1.57 16.16 12.19
C ALA A 407 -2.85 15.85 11.40
N GLU A 408 -3.89 16.68 11.54
CA GLU A 408 -5.13 16.57 10.75
C GLU A 408 -4.86 16.79 9.25
N GLY A 409 -3.95 17.70 8.92
CA GLY A 409 -3.48 17.95 7.56
C GLY A 409 -2.81 16.72 6.94
N VAL A 410 -1.98 16.01 7.69
CA VAL A 410 -1.36 14.73 7.29
C VAL A 410 -2.44 13.65 7.16
N HIS A 411 -3.26 13.44 8.19
CA HIS A 411 -4.34 12.45 8.20
C HIS A 411 -5.26 12.61 6.98
N ARG A 412 -5.74 13.82 6.72
CA ARG A 412 -6.67 14.10 5.60
C ARG A 412 -6.04 13.77 4.24
N ARG A 413 -4.76 14.12 4.04
CA ARG A 413 -4.04 13.81 2.80
C ARG A 413 -3.80 12.31 2.62
N ASN A 414 -3.56 11.58 3.70
CA ASN A 414 -3.20 10.16 3.64
C ASN A 414 -4.38 9.20 3.86
N LYS A 415 -5.57 9.69 4.22
CA LYS A 415 -6.76 8.86 4.53
C LYS A 415 -7.13 7.86 3.43
N HIS A 416 -6.81 8.16 2.18
CA HIS A 416 -7.03 7.28 1.04
C HIS A 416 -6.16 6.01 1.06
N LYS A 417 -5.08 5.99 1.87
CA LYS A 417 -4.20 4.84 2.09
C LYS A 417 -4.85 3.81 3.03
N LEU A 418 -5.53 4.27 4.09
CA LEU A 418 -6.17 3.44 5.12
C LEU A 418 -7.28 2.53 4.60
N ALA A 419 -7.92 2.92 3.49
CA ALA A 419 -9.03 2.18 2.92
C ALA A 419 -8.59 0.98 2.05
N GLY A 420 -7.29 0.69 1.94
CA GLY A 420 -6.77 -0.41 1.12
C GLY A 420 -7.06 -0.22 -0.38
N ILE A 421 -7.35 -1.32 -1.09
CA ILE A 421 -7.77 -1.31 -2.50
C ILE A 421 -9.27 -0.99 -2.56
N GLN A 422 -9.62 0.06 -3.30
CA GLN A 422 -11.01 0.49 -3.48
C GLN A 422 -11.55 0.03 -4.83
N ASN A 423 -12.63 -0.75 -4.82
CA ASN A 423 -13.37 -1.11 -6.02
C ASN A 423 -14.37 0.00 -6.36
N LEU A 424 -13.84 1.16 -6.75
CA LEU A 424 -14.59 2.32 -7.26
C LEU A 424 -15.37 1.91 -8.47
#